data_AF-A0A5M8FH74-F1
#
_entry.id   AF-A0A5M8FH74-F1
#
_cell.length_a   1.000
_cell.length_b   1.000
_cell.length_c   1.000
_cell.angle_alpha   90.00
_cell.angle_beta   90.00
_cell.angle_gamma   90.00
#
_symmetry.space_group_name_H-M   'P 1'
#
loop_
_entity.id
_entity.type
_entity.pdbx_description
1 polymer ?
#
loop_
_entity_poly.entity_id
_entity_poly.type
_entity_poly.pdbx_seq_one_letter_code
_entity_poly.pdbx_strand_id
1 'polypeptide(L)'
;MSSIRRLLSHAQPGSTGGIAAHIRRGERLAELIGARWGIQRPEQWRAKHLRWALERGLETLSPASRYHYYRTARVIAAALGRWPAWEASLHGPWVSPNGLPSPRPARQRTTGGRPPKLAQFSRDPSTPKAR
;
A
#
# COMPACT_ATOMS: atom_id res chain seq x y z
N MET A 1 6.42 5.59 -19.04
CA MET A 1 6.38 4.51 -18.00
C MET A 1 5.76 5.08 -16.74
N SER A 2 4.69 4.46 -16.21
CA SER A 2 4.03 4.93 -14.99
C SER A 2 4.96 4.87 -13.77
N SER A 3 5.02 5.93 -12.96
CA SER A 3 5.86 6.00 -11.76
C SER A 3 5.52 4.90 -10.75
N ILE A 4 4.26 4.46 -10.71
CA ILE A 4 3.81 3.40 -9.80
C ILE A 4 4.34 2.03 -10.21
N ARG A 5 4.50 1.78 -11.51
CA ARG A 5 5.07 0.55 -12.04
C ARG A 5 6.52 0.41 -11.60
N ARG A 6 7.32 1.48 -11.70
CA ARG A 6 8.70 1.50 -11.22
C ARG A 6 8.76 1.18 -9.72
N LEU A 7 7.94 1.86 -8.91
CA LEU A 7 7.90 1.64 -7.46
C LEU A 7 7.58 0.18 -7.10
N LEU A 8 6.54 -0.39 -7.72
CA LEU A 8 6.06 -1.74 -7.39
C LEU A 8 6.95 -2.86 -7.92
N SER A 9 7.60 -2.67 -9.08
CA SER A 9 8.57 -3.64 -9.61
C SER A 9 9.79 -3.82 -8.70
N HIS A 10 10.21 -2.77 -7.98
CA HIS A 10 11.31 -2.87 -7.02
C HIS A 10 10.89 -3.35 -5.63
N ALA A 11 9.62 -3.19 -5.28
CA ALA A 11 9.10 -3.49 -3.94
C ALA A 11 8.73 -4.98 -3.70
N GLN A 12 8.63 -5.81 -4.74
CA GLN A 12 8.21 -7.20 -4.59
C GLN A 12 9.20 -8.16 -5.27
N PRO A 13 10.08 -8.85 -4.52
CA PRO A 13 10.89 -9.95 -5.05
C PRO A 13 10.03 -11.23 -5.15
N GLY A 14 8.99 -11.20 -6.00
CA GLY A 14 8.02 -12.30 -6.18
C GLY A 14 7.80 -12.66 -7.65
N SER A 15 6.95 -13.66 -7.91
CA SER A 15 6.66 -14.13 -9.28
C SER A 15 6.06 -13.02 -10.17
N THR A 16 6.44 -13.03 -11.46
CA THR A 16 6.05 -12.02 -12.45
C THR A 16 4.54 -11.76 -12.51
N GLY A 17 3.72 -12.81 -12.29
CA GLY A 17 2.25 -12.70 -12.25
C GLY A 17 1.72 -11.89 -11.06
N GLY A 18 2.34 -12.01 -9.88
CA GLY A 18 1.97 -11.24 -8.69
C GLY A 18 2.31 -9.76 -8.84
N ILE A 19 3.48 -9.46 -9.42
CA ILE A 19 3.91 -8.08 -9.70
C ILE A 19 2.95 -7.40 -10.68
N ALA A 20 2.57 -8.07 -11.76
CA ALA A 20 1.63 -7.51 -12.75
C ALA A 20 0.25 -7.19 -12.14
N ALA A 21 -0.26 -8.04 -11.25
CA ALA A 21 -1.52 -7.78 -10.56
C ALA A 21 -1.42 -6.57 -9.60
N HIS A 22 -0.29 -6.40 -8.93
CA HIS A 22 -0.04 -5.22 -8.10
C HIS A 22 0.09 -3.95 -8.94
N ILE A 23 0.77 -4.00 -10.09
CA ILE A 23 0.89 -2.85 -11.00
C ILE A 23 -0.49 -2.39 -11.46
N ARG A 24 -1.32 -3.29 -12.00
CA ARG A 24 -2.68 -2.93 -12.48
C ARG A 24 -3.54 -2.28 -11.38
N ARG A 25 -3.50 -2.85 -10.17
CA ARG A 25 -4.25 -2.30 -9.03
C ARG A 25 -3.66 -0.96 -8.56
N GLY A 26 -2.34 -0.82 -8.59
CA GLY A 26 -1.64 0.42 -8.24
C GLY A 26 -1.95 1.55 -9.23
N GLU A 27 -1.99 1.25 -10.53
CA GLU A 27 -2.39 2.19 -11.58
C GLU A 27 -3.83 2.64 -11.39
N ARG A 28 -4.75 1.71 -11.10
CA ARG A 28 -6.13 2.07 -10.80
C ARG A 28 -6.27 2.96 -9.56
N LEU A 29 -5.49 2.71 -8.51
CA LEU A 29 -5.44 3.61 -7.35
C LEU A 29 -4.90 4.99 -7.72
N ALA A 30 -3.90 5.05 -8.62
CA ALA A 30 -3.35 6.31 -9.09
C ALA A 30 -4.35 7.12 -9.91
N GLU A 31 -5.13 6.47 -10.77
CA GLU A 31 -6.23 7.12 -11.49
C GLU A 31 -7.26 7.72 -10.54
N LEU A 32 -7.71 6.94 -9.54
CA LEU A 32 -8.71 7.41 -8.57
C LEU A 32 -8.19 8.59 -7.74
N ILE A 33 -6.95 8.51 -7.27
CA ILE A 33 -6.33 9.59 -6.48
C ILE A 33 -6.03 10.80 -7.36
N GLY A 34 -5.54 10.57 -8.59
CA GLY A 34 -5.24 11.61 -9.56
C GLY A 34 -6.47 12.37 -10.00
N ALA A 35 -7.58 11.69 -10.27
CA ALA A 35 -8.85 12.31 -10.65
C ALA A 35 -9.41 13.23 -9.55
N ARG A 36 -9.18 12.90 -8.26
CA ARG A 36 -9.69 13.70 -7.15
C ARG A 36 -8.75 14.81 -6.67
N TRP A 37 -7.44 14.56 -6.62
CA TRP A 37 -6.46 15.51 -6.04
C TRP A 37 -5.47 16.07 -7.06
N GLY A 38 -5.48 15.63 -8.31
CA GLY A 38 -4.48 16.02 -9.32
C GLY A 38 -3.08 15.43 -9.08
N ILE A 39 -2.94 14.47 -8.15
CA ILE A 39 -1.64 13.92 -7.75
C ILE A 39 -1.32 12.69 -8.60
N GLN A 40 -0.35 12.82 -9.49
CA GLN A 40 0.13 11.72 -10.35
C GLN A 40 1.36 11.00 -9.78
N ARG A 41 2.05 11.62 -8.82
CA ARG A 41 3.32 11.12 -8.26
C ARG A 41 3.08 10.30 -6.99
N PRO A 42 3.45 9.01 -6.94
CA PRO A 42 3.24 8.16 -5.76
C PRO A 42 3.97 8.67 -4.51
N GLU A 43 5.07 9.41 -4.67
CA GLU A 43 5.85 10.00 -3.57
C GLU A 43 5.05 11.03 -2.75
N GLN A 44 4.10 11.70 -3.41
CA GLN A 44 3.22 12.71 -2.80
C GLN A 44 2.01 12.08 -2.10
N TRP A 45 1.83 10.76 -2.19
CA TRP A 45 0.71 10.11 -1.56
C TRP A 45 0.81 10.18 -0.04
N ARG A 46 -0.36 10.31 0.60
CA ARG A 46 -0.53 10.31 2.06
C ARG A 46 -1.55 9.23 2.41
N ALA A 47 -1.55 8.77 3.66
CA ALA A 47 -2.49 7.77 4.15
C ALA A 47 -3.96 8.11 3.81
N LYS A 48 -4.33 9.40 3.89
CA LYS A 48 -5.69 9.88 3.56
C LYS A 48 -6.10 9.60 2.11
N HIS A 49 -5.16 9.66 1.15
CA HIS A 49 -5.47 9.42 -0.27
C HIS A 49 -5.78 7.95 -0.50
N LEU A 50 -4.95 7.06 0.06
CA LEU A 50 -5.13 5.61 0.00
C LEU A 50 -6.39 5.18 0.75
N ARG A 51 -6.64 5.72 1.95
CA ARG A 51 -7.85 5.42 2.72
C ARG A 51 -9.10 5.76 1.93
N TRP A 52 -9.19 6.97 1.40
CA TRP A 52 -10.35 7.37 0.60
C TRP A 52 -10.51 6.54 -0.67
N ALA A 53 -9.41 6.20 -1.34
CA ALA A 53 -9.49 5.34 -2.52
C ALA A 53 -10.08 3.97 -2.16
N LEU A 54 -9.70 3.39 -1.02
CA LEU A 54 -10.24 2.12 -0.54
C LEU A 54 -11.71 2.23 -0.05
N GLU A 55 -12.07 3.37 0.54
CA GLU A 55 -13.39 3.59 1.12
C GLU A 55 -14.43 3.99 0.08
N ARG A 56 -14.14 4.99 -0.74
CA ARG A 56 -15.06 5.61 -1.71
C ARG A 56 -14.71 5.26 -3.15
N GLY A 57 -13.42 5.29 -3.50
CA GLY A 57 -12.98 5.01 -4.87
C GLY A 57 -13.25 3.58 -5.34
N LEU A 58 -13.41 2.64 -4.39
CA LEU A 58 -13.69 1.22 -4.64
C LEU A 58 -15.01 0.79 -3.98
N GLU A 59 -15.90 1.72 -3.65
CA GLU A 59 -17.16 1.42 -2.96
C GLU A 59 -18.13 0.55 -3.77
N THR A 60 -17.94 0.49 -5.09
CA THR A 60 -18.73 -0.35 -6.00
C THR A 60 -18.16 -1.77 -6.11
N LEU A 61 -16.95 -2.02 -5.60
CA LEU A 61 -16.31 -3.33 -5.67
C LEU A 61 -16.70 -4.22 -4.49
N SER A 62 -16.65 -5.53 -4.73
CA SER A 62 -16.85 -6.54 -3.69
C SER A 62 -15.80 -6.42 -2.57
N PRO A 63 -16.12 -6.85 -1.34
CA PRO A 63 -15.17 -6.81 -0.23
C PRO A 63 -13.86 -7.57 -0.52
N ALA A 64 -13.94 -8.71 -1.22
CA ALA A 64 -12.78 -9.49 -1.63
C ALA A 64 -11.88 -8.71 -2.60
N SER A 65 -12.47 -8.00 -3.57
CA SER A 65 -11.71 -7.12 -4.46
C SER A 65 -11.05 -5.98 -3.68
N ARG A 66 -11.77 -5.31 -2.76
CA ARG A 66 -11.21 -4.25 -1.92
C ARG A 66 -10.05 -4.73 -1.06
N TYR A 67 -10.12 -5.97 -0.55
CA TYR A 67 -9.02 -6.60 0.17
C TYR A 67 -7.75 -6.73 -0.68
N HIS A 68 -7.87 -7.08 -1.96
CA HIS A 68 -6.71 -7.11 -2.87
C HIS A 68 -6.14 -5.73 -3.20
N TYR A 69 -6.98 -4.69 -3.24
CA TYR A 69 -6.53 -3.31 -3.34
C TYR A 69 -5.83 -2.85 -2.07
N TYR A 70 -6.37 -3.19 -0.89
CA TYR A 70 -5.72 -2.95 0.40
C TYR A 70 -4.34 -3.60 0.45
N ARG A 71 -4.21 -4.87 0.05
CA ARG A 71 -2.91 -5.56 -0.07
C ARG A 71 -1.92 -4.78 -0.95
N THR A 72 -2.39 -4.16 -2.02
CA THR A 72 -1.55 -3.33 -2.90
C THR A 72 -1.19 -2.00 -2.23
N ALA A 73 -2.13 -1.35 -1.53
CA ALA A 73 -1.87 -0.12 -0.77
C ALA A 73 -0.82 -0.34 0.33
N ARG A 74 -0.81 -1.51 0.99
CA ARG A 74 0.24 -1.89 1.96
C ARG A 74 1.62 -1.95 1.31
N VAL A 75 1.72 -2.57 0.13
CA VAL A 75 2.99 -2.65 -0.62
C VAL A 75 3.47 -1.26 -1.03
N ILE A 76 2.57 -0.39 -1.51
CA ILE A 76 2.92 1.00 -1.87
C ILE A 76 3.42 1.76 -0.63
N ALA A 77 2.69 1.70 0.48
CA ALA A 77 3.06 2.37 1.73
C ALA A 77 4.42 1.89 2.25
N ALA A 78 4.69 0.59 2.15
CA ALA A 78 5.95 0.00 2.58
C ALA A 78 7.10 0.34 1.60
N ALA A 79 6.84 0.38 0.29
CA ALA A 79 7.80 0.84 -0.72
C ALA A 79 8.17 2.33 -0.55
N LEU A 80 7.24 3.14 -0.03
CA LEU A 80 7.49 4.53 0.34
C LEU A 80 8.15 4.68 1.73
N GLY A 81 8.37 3.59 2.48
CA GLY A 81 8.92 3.63 3.83
C GLY A 81 7.97 4.22 4.89
N ARG A 82 6.68 4.38 4.57
CA ARG A 82 5.68 5.05 5.42
C ARG A 82 4.68 4.09 6.09
N TRP A 83 4.84 2.77 5.90
CA TRP A 83 3.91 1.77 6.42
C TRP A 83 3.60 1.91 7.93
N PRO A 84 4.59 2.00 8.84
CA PRO A 84 4.30 2.05 10.28
C PRO A 84 3.41 3.23 10.67
N ALA A 85 3.59 4.39 10.03
CA ALA A 85 2.78 5.58 10.26
C ALA A 85 1.38 5.48 9.62
N TRP A 86 1.23 4.70 8.55
CA TRP A 86 -0.01 4.63 7.77
C TRP A 86 -0.91 3.47 8.17
N GLU A 87 -0.38 2.43 8.82
CA GLU A 87 -1.10 1.21 9.19
C GLU A 87 -2.41 1.52 9.93
N ALA A 88 -2.36 2.33 10.99
CA ALA A 88 -3.55 2.70 11.76
C ALA A 88 -4.60 3.46 10.93
N SER A 89 -4.15 4.31 10.01
CA SER A 89 -5.04 5.12 9.16
C SER A 89 -5.69 4.32 8.04
N LEU A 90 -5.04 3.24 7.59
CA LEU A 90 -5.50 2.36 6.51
C LEU A 90 -6.29 1.14 7.01
N HIS A 91 -6.38 0.96 8.33
CA HIS A 91 -7.22 -0.06 8.93
C HIS A 91 -8.71 0.29 8.77
N GLY A 92 -9.49 -0.65 8.24
CA GLY A 92 -10.91 -0.45 7.91
C GLY A 92 -11.59 -1.76 7.51
N PRO A 93 -12.86 -1.72 7.05
CA PRO A 93 -13.63 -2.93 6.72
C PRO A 93 -13.01 -3.75 5.57
N TRP A 94 -12.22 -3.13 4.69
CA TRP A 94 -11.46 -3.78 3.60
C TRP A 94 -10.22 -4.57 4.06
N VAL A 95 -9.91 -4.61 5.35
CA VAL A 95 -8.82 -5.43 5.90
C VAL A 95 -9.16 -6.92 5.87
N SER A 96 -10.45 -7.25 5.85
CA SER A 96 -10.96 -8.62 5.72
C SER A 96 -11.52 -8.87 4.32
N PRO A 97 -11.28 -10.04 3.71
CA PRO A 97 -11.89 -10.40 2.43
C PRO A 97 -13.42 -10.45 2.50
N ASN A 98 -14.00 -10.59 3.71
CA ASN A 98 -15.44 -10.66 3.92
C ASN A 98 -16.07 -9.28 4.22
N GLY A 99 -15.27 -8.20 4.26
CA GLY A 99 -15.77 -6.85 4.56
C GLY A 99 -16.17 -6.61 6.02
N LEU A 100 -16.16 -7.66 6.85
CA LEU A 100 -16.45 -7.58 8.26
C LEU A 100 -15.20 -7.18 9.05
N PRO A 101 -15.31 -6.29 10.06
CA PRO A 101 -14.25 -6.09 11.03
C PRO A 101 -13.97 -7.44 11.70
N SER A 102 -12.71 -7.87 11.70
CA SER A 102 -12.31 -9.14 12.34
C SER A 102 -12.78 -9.14 13.80
N PRO A 103 -13.54 -10.14 14.28
CA PRO A 103 -14.08 -10.16 15.63
C PRO A 103 -13.01 -10.28 16.74
N ARG A 104 -11.75 -10.56 16.38
CA ARG A 104 -10.67 -10.70 17.36
C ARG A 104 -10.08 -9.33 17.74
N PRO A 105 -10.05 -8.96 19.03
CA PRO A 105 -9.34 -7.78 19.49
C PRO A 105 -7.86 -7.90 19.10
N ALA A 106 -7.23 -6.76 18.81
CA ALA A 106 -5.87 -6.62 18.29
C ALA A 106 -4.74 -7.09 19.24
N ARG A 107 -5.03 -7.95 20.21
CA ARG A 107 -4.05 -8.68 21.02
C ARG A 107 -3.96 -10.08 20.41
N GLN A 108 -2.76 -10.47 19.97
CA GLN A 108 -2.46 -11.75 19.28
C GLN A 108 -2.53 -11.71 17.73
N ARG A 109 -1.86 -10.71 17.14
CA ARG A 109 -1.10 -10.90 15.89
C ARG A 109 0.33 -10.40 16.07
N THR A 110 1.06 -10.92 17.05
CA THR A 110 2.48 -11.14 16.82
C THR A 110 2.55 -12.13 15.66
N THR A 111 3.22 -11.76 14.56
CA THR A 111 3.25 -12.49 13.28
C THR A 111 2.06 -12.20 12.34
N GLY A 112 1.90 -10.93 11.98
CA GLY A 112 1.48 -10.63 10.61
C GLY A 112 2.47 -11.30 9.67
N GLY A 113 2.01 -12.26 8.86
CA GLY A 113 2.84 -13.02 7.92
C GLY A 113 3.87 -12.10 7.27
N ARG A 114 5.13 -12.51 7.40
CA ARG A 114 6.37 -11.82 7.01
C ARG A 114 6.06 -10.64 6.09
N PRO A 115 6.25 -9.37 6.52
CA PRO A 115 6.34 -8.30 5.52
C PRO A 115 7.32 -8.81 4.46
N PRO A 116 7.00 -8.78 3.15
CA PRO A 116 8.00 -9.11 2.14
C PRO A 116 9.23 -8.34 2.56
N LYS A 117 10.39 -9.01 2.58
CA LYS A 117 11.66 -8.49 3.07
C LYS A 117 11.99 -7.26 2.22
N LEU A 118 11.32 -6.16 2.55
CA LEU A 118 11.40 -4.85 1.98
C LEU A 118 12.60 -4.32 2.72
N ALA A 119 13.74 -4.62 2.13
CA ALA A 119 15.02 -4.10 2.52
C ALA A 119 14.83 -2.64 2.91
N GLN A 120 15.32 -2.36 4.11
CA GLN A 120 15.38 -1.05 4.74
C GLN A 120 16.09 -0.10 3.78
N PHE A 121 15.35 0.52 2.86
CA PHE A 121 15.85 1.60 2.01
C PHE A 121 15.22 2.92 2.47
N SER A 122 15.37 3.20 3.76
CA SER A 122 15.54 4.58 4.19
C SER A 122 16.99 4.93 3.89
N ARG A 123 17.22 5.62 2.78
CA ARG A 123 18.47 6.35 2.57
C ARG A 123 18.57 7.40 3.68
N ASP A 124 19.57 7.27 4.52
CA ASP A 124 20.06 8.34 5.37
C ASP A 124 21.27 8.98 4.65
N PRO A 125 21.16 10.21 4.10
CA PRO A 125 22.29 10.91 3.51
C PRO A 125 23.00 11.83 4.52
N SER A 126 23.03 11.53 5.82
CA SER A 126 23.67 12.43 6.79
C SER A 126 24.42 11.69 7.89
N THR A 127 25.63 11.23 7.59
CA THR A 127 26.69 11.12 8.60
C THR A 127 28.02 11.55 7.98
N PRO A 128 28.65 12.63 8.46
CA PRO A 128 29.98 13.01 8.01
C PRO A 128 30.98 11.95 8.49
N LYS A 129 31.80 11.44 7.59
CA LYS A 129 32.95 10.60 7.94
C LYS A 129 33.91 11.43 8.80
N ALA A 130 34.00 11.07 10.07
CA ALA A 130 35.10 11.51 10.91
C ALA A 130 36.39 10.76 10.50
N ARG A 131 37.46 11.53 10.63
CA ARG A 131 38.86 11.41 10.17
C ARG A 131 39.56 10.09 10.48
#